data_AF-A0A1Q5XWB2-F1
#
_entry.id   AF-A0A1Q5XWB2-F1
#
_cell.length_a   1.000
_cell.length_b   1.000
_cell.length_c   1.000
_cell.angle_alpha   90.00
_cell.angle_beta   90.00
_cell.angle_gamma   90.00
#
_symmetry.space_group_name_H-M   'P 1'
#
loop_
_entity.id
_entity.type
_entity.pdbx_description
1 polymer ?
#
loop_
_entity_poly.entity_id
_entity_poly.type
_entity_poly.pdbx_seq_one_letter_code
_entity_poly.pdbx_strand_id
1 'polypeptide(L)'
;MSYNISFESFKELWGEDCIVVLDTNAILDLYRYSSATTDHVFTVLNSINEQIWIPAQVLEEYERNYRSVITNARKKYSDVTQNVQAIFQKAKNGIDKQFIRYKNFNFPRINELGEFINTKIIEINTEAANFSISVNEEIESNKTMLEDGRVKAFMDALNESGRVGSASSFSEKVSIYSEGATRYLHKLPPGYMDIDKDKKDETKTEKFGDLVLWKQLLKYAKTIDKSVIFITNDDKEDWWVLNERNNPVEPRPELVQEFKENSEHDFMMMSLSNFISNLSKAKNMESQISYIEMNSDQFALNLIENKGWDILVSSNSNLSSYLIHSGDLQNFVGYVYSDVEIENYGEPEIEIDNVDIIGNIVTMEGTFSVTQGLDIVIRESFSEHYEESHSATIDISGYISFTFEVDPQVEIDIDNEDGFISSISNSMRTDIGGFEINELRDHREREDYDDSCVDCGSRHASYQTENGDPLCESCSSSYEVCPECGLFFKQLPGAFCDTCEYERS
;
A
#
# COMPACT_ATOMS: atom_id res chain seq x y z
N MET A 1 -4.62 -5.66 7.87
CA MET A 1 -4.67 -6.80 8.80
C MET A 1 -5.97 -7.57 8.62
N SER A 2 -5.90 -8.84 8.26
CA SER A 2 -7.07 -9.72 8.11
C SER A 2 -7.65 -10.10 9.48
N TYR A 3 -8.96 -10.37 9.53
CA TYR A 3 -9.61 -10.93 10.71
C TYR A 3 -8.96 -12.28 11.08
N ASN A 4 -8.48 -12.39 12.32
CA ASN A 4 -7.71 -13.54 12.79
C ASN A 4 -8.53 -14.34 13.83
N ILE A 5 -8.94 -15.55 13.46
CA ILE A 5 -9.56 -16.50 14.40
C ILE A 5 -8.45 -17.19 15.20
N SER A 6 -8.58 -17.15 16.52
CA SER A 6 -7.67 -17.85 17.43
C SER A 6 -7.68 -19.37 17.24
N PHE A 7 -6.56 -20.02 17.53
CA PHE A 7 -6.45 -21.47 17.42
C PHE A 7 -7.46 -22.22 18.28
N GLU A 8 -7.78 -21.73 19.49
CA GLU A 8 -8.77 -22.36 20.36
C GLU A 8 -10.19 -22.28 19.77
N SER A 9 -10.60 -21.10 19.27
CA SER A 9 -11.89 -20.93 18.60
C SER A 9 -11.99 -21.78 17.33
N PHE A 10 -10.91 -21.86 16.55
CA PHE A 10 -10.86 -22.76 15.39
C PHE A 10 -11.02 -24.22 15.80
N LYS A 11 -10.32 -24.66 16.85
CA LYS A 11 -10.32 -26.05 17.31
C LYS A 11 -11.67 -26.49 17.87
N GLU A 12 -12.42 -25.60 18.52
CA GLU A 12 -13.79 -25.86 18.96
C GLU A 12 -14.67 -26.28 17.78
N LEU A 13 -14.71 -25.47 16.72
CA LEU A 13 -15.51 -25.76 15.53
C LEU A 13 -14.96 -26.93 14.71
N TRP A 14 -13.63 -27.00 14.55
CA TRP A 14 -12.97 -28.05 13.77
C TRP A 14 -13.22 -29.45 14.36
N GLY A 15 -13.39 -29.54 15.68
CA GLY A 15 -13.73 -30.78 16.39
C GLY A 15 -15.12 -31.33 16.05
N GLU A 16 -16.01 -30.55 15.44
CA GLU A 16 -17.40 -30.92 15.14
C GLU A 16 -17.62 -31.55 13.75
N ASP A 17 -16.55 -31.89 13.02
CA ASP A 17 -16.61 -32.41 11.63
C ASP A 17 -17.28 -31.42 10.66
N CYS A 18 -16.57 -30.32 10.36
CA CYS A 18 -17.03 -29.26 9.47
C CYS A 18 -16.71 -29.52 7.98
N ILE A 19 -17.45 -28.83 7.11
CA ILE A 19 -17.11 -28.66 5.69
C ILE A 19 -16.34 -27.35 5.50
N VAL A 20 -15.30 -27.40 4.68
CA VAL A 20 -14.50 -26.25 4.28
C VAL A 20 -14.91 -25.81 2.88
N VAL A 21 -15.28 -24.54 2.75
CA VAL A 21 -15.73 -23.94 1.49
C VAL A 21 -14.75 -22.87 1.06
N LEU A 22 -14.10 -23.07 -0.09
CA LEU A 22 -13.12 -22.13 -0.64
C LEU A 22 -13.80 -21.17 -1.62
N ASP A 23 -13.49 -19.88 -1.49
CA ASP A 23 -13.79 -18.84 -2.47
C ASP A 23 -12.78 -18.85 -3.64
N THR A 24 -13.16 -18.24 -4.76
CA THR A 24 -12.34 -18.12 -5.96
C THR A 24 -11.04 -17.35 -5.68
N ASN A 25 -11.11 -16.25 -4.92
CA ASN A 25 -9.94 -15.40 -4.65
C ASN A 25 -8.85 -16.16 -3.88
N ALA A 26 -9.22 -16.93 -2.86
CA ALA A 26 -8.33 -17.75 -2.06
C ALA A 26 -7.59 -18.77 -2.92
N ILE A 27 -8.27 -19.38 -3.90
CA ILE A 27 -7.66 -20.32 -4.84
C ILE A 27 -6.73 -19.60 -5.83
N LEU A 28 -7.16 -18.44 -6.35
CA LEU A 28 -6.37 -17.68 -7.33
C LEU A 28 -5.08 -17.10 -6.73
N ASP A 29 -5.06 -16.78 -5.44
CA ASP A 29 -3.87 -16.29 -4.75
C ASP A 29 -2.76 -17.35 -4.65
N LEU A 30 -3.07 -18.64 -4.80
CA LEU A 30 -2.06 -19.71 -4.92
C LEU A 30 -1.15 -19.54 -6.14
N TYR A 31 -1.55 -18.76 -7.15
CA TYR A 31 -0.68 -18.42 -8.28
C TYR A 31 0.30 -17.28 -7.97
N ARG A 32 0.13 -16.59 -6.84
CA ARG A 32 0.97 -15.46 -6.43
C ARG A 32 2.06 -15.87 -5.45
N TYR A 33 1.86 -16.96 -4.71
CA TYR A 33 2.82 -17.48 -3.75
C TYR A 33 3.96 -18.26 -4.41
N SER A 34 5.08 -18.38 -3.71
CA SER A 34 6.22 -19.21 -4.06
C SER A 34 5.83 -20.69 -4.16
N SER A 35 6.66 -21.49 -4.84
CA SER A 35 6.41 -22.93 -4.98
C SER A 35 6.39 -23.61 -3.62
N ALA A 36 7.29 -23.23 -2.70
CA ALA A 36 7.40 -23.84 -1.39
C ALA A 36 6.11 -23.63 -0.57
N THR A 37 5.59 -22.40 -0.57
CA THR A 37 4.34 -22.07 0.10
C THR A 37 3.15 -22.76 -0.57
N THR A 38 3.11 -22.76 -1.90
CA THR A 38 2.05 -23.45 -2.66
C THR A 38 2.02 -24.96 -2.37
N ASP A 39 3.19 -25.61 -2.33
CA ASP A 39 3.32 -27.03 -2.00
C ASP A 39 2.85 -27.34 -0.58
N HIS A 40 3.24 -26.49 0.36
CA HIS A 40 2.80 -26.60 1.75
C HIS A 40 1.29 -26.45 1.88
N VAL A 41 0.70 -25.42 1.26
CA VAL A 41 -0.76 -25.21 1.25
C VAL A 41 -1.48 -26.42 0.64
N PHE A 42 -1.01 -26.96 -0.49
CA PHE A 42 -1.60 -28.17 -1.05
C PHE A 42 -1.43 -29.40 -0.14
N THR A 43 -0.30 -29.54 0.54
CA THR A 43 -0.10 -30.62 1.52
C THR A 43 -1.16 -30.54 2.62
N VAL A 44 -1.42 -29.33 3.13
CA VAL A 44 -2.44 -29.06 4.15
C VAL A 44 -3.85 -29.34 3.61
N LEU A 45 -4.23 -28.76 2.47
CA LEU A 45 -5.56 -28.96 1.86
C LEU A 45 -5.82 -30.41 1.46
N ASN A 46 -4.83 -31.12 0.91
CA ASN A 46 -4.96 -32.53 0.57
C ASN A 46 -5.20 -33.41 1.81
N SER A 47 -4.71 -33.00 2.98
CA SER A 47 -4.94 -33.72 4.24
C SER A 47 -6.41 -33.68 4.70
N ILE A 48 -7.22 -32.80 4.13
CA ILE A 48 -8.65 -32.60 4.44
C ILE A 48 -9.52 -32.65 3.19
N ASN A 49 -9.03 -33.24 2.09
CA ASN A 49 -9.70 -33.19 0.78
C ASN A 49 -11.17 -33.64 0.83
N GLU A 50 -11.49 -34.63 1.67
CA GLU A 50 -12.85 -35.12 1.88
C GLU A 50 -13.82 -34.10 2.52
N GLN A 51 -13.29 -33.09 3.20
CA GLN A 51 -14.05 -32.02 3.87
C GLN A 51 -14.18 -30.77 3.00
N ILE A 52 -13.48 -30.69 1.86
CA ILE A 52 -13.52 -29.53 0.97
C ILE A 52 -14.71 -29.65 0.02
N TRP A 53 -15.45 -28.55 -0.14
CA TRP A 53 -16.48 -28.41 -1.15
C TRP A 53 -16.44 -26.99 -1.71
N ILE A 54 -16.69 -26.81 -3.01
CA ILE A 54 -16.77 -25.47 -3.61
C ILE A 54 -18.09 -25.25 -4.36
N PRO A 55 -18.67 -24.04 -4.31
CA PRO A 55 -19.78 -23.65 -5.17
C PRO A 55 -19.43 -23.79 -6.65
N ALA A 56 -20.42 -24.08 -7.49
CA ALA A 56 -20.23 -24.09 -8.95
C ALA A 56 -19.77 -22.73 -9.48
N GLN A 57 -20.21 -21.64 -8.82
CA GLN A 57 -19.78 -20.28 -9.13
C GLN A 57 -18.26 -20.12 -8.98
N VAL A 58 -17.65 -20.73 -7.97
CA VAL A 58 -16.20 -20.66 -7.74
C VAL A 58 -15.43 -21.30 -8.90
N LEU A 59 -15.90 -22.46 -9.38
CA LEU A 59 -15.30 -23.11 -10.55
C LEU A 59 -15.49 -22.26 -11.83
N GLU A 60 -16.67 -21.66 -12.04
CA GLU A 60 -16.96 -20.79 -13.19
C GLU A 60 -16.05 -19.55 -13.21
N GLU A 61 -15.87 -18.90 -12.06
CA GLU A 61 -15.01 -17.74 -11.93
C GLU A 61 -13.52 -18.08 -12.04
N TYR A 62 -13.10 -19.20 -11.45
CA TYR A 62 -11.75 -19.70 -11.58
C TYR A 62 -11.39 -19.90 -13.06
N GLU A 63 -12.19 -20.66 -13.83
CA GLU A 63 -11.94 -20.96 -15.25
C GLU A 63 -11.89 -19.69 -16.12
N ARG A 64 -12.68 -18.68 -15.78
CA ARG A 64 -12.67 -17.37 -16.45
C ARG A 64 -11.40 -16.58 -16.16
N ASN A 65 -10.92 -16.61 -14.91
CA ASN A 65 -9.94 -15.64 -14.43
C ASN A 65 -8.50 -16.16 -14.37
N TYR A 66 -8.26 -17.46 -14.14
CA TYR A 66 -6.92 -17.97 -13.77
C TYR A 66 -5.83 -17.63 -14.79
N ARG A 67 -6.12 -17.67 -16.09
CA ARG A 67 -5.15 -17.32 -17.15
C ARG A 67 -4.72 -15.86 -17.06
N SER A 68 -5.64 -14.96 -16.70
CA SER A 68 -5.35 -13.54 -16.53
C SER A 68 -4.47 -13.29 -15.29
N VAL A 69 -4.73 -14.01 -14.19
CA VAL A 69 -3.93 -13.96 -12.96
C VAL A 69 -2.49 -14.41 -13.25
N ILE A 70 -2.32 -15.56 -13.91
CA ILE A 70 -1.00 -16.05 -14.35
C ILE A 70 -0.29 -15.02 -15.24
N THR A 71 -1.02 -14.41 -16.18
CA THR A 71 -0.45 -13.40 -17.08
C THR A 71 -0.01 -12.15 -16.34
N ASN A 72 -0.79 -11.68 -15.37
CA ASN A 72 -0.46 -10.51 -14.56
C ASN A 72 0.73 -10.77 -13.63
N ALA A 73 0.81 -11.96 -13.01
CA ALA A 73 1.97 -12.39 -12.23
C ALA A 73 3.26 -12.32 -13.05
N ARG A 74 3.21 -12.71 -14.34
CA ARG A 74 4.36 -12.61 -15.27
C ARG A 74 4.74 -11.17 -15.63
N LYS A 75 3.77 -10.26 -15.71
CA LYS A 75 4.01 -8.86 -16.12
C LYS A 75 4.78 -8.05 -15.10
N LYS A 76 4.66 -8.36 -13.80
CA LYS A 76 5.38 -7.66 -12.71
C LYS A 76 6.88 -7.51 -13.04
N TYR A 77 7.52 -8.56 -13.57
CA TYR A 77 8.93 -8.52 -13.92
C TYR A 77 9.27 -7.63 -15.13
N SER A 78 8.41 -7.60 -16.16
CA SER A 78 8.61 -6.69 -17.30
C SER A 78 8.36 -5.22 -16.93
N ASP A 79 7.45 -4.98 -15.99
CA ASP A 79 7.07 -3.65 -15.56
C ASP A 79 8.21 -2.95 -14.79
N VAL A 80 9.00 -3.69 -13.99
CA VAL A 80 10.21 -3.16 -13.32
C VAL A 80 11.16 -2.50 -14.30
N THR A 81 11.49 -3.21 -15.40
CA THR A 81 12.38 -2.69 -16.43
C THR A 81 11.81 -1.42 -17.06
N GLN A 82 10.52 -1.44 -17.41
CA GLN A 82 9.88 -0.33 -18.09
C GLN A 82 9.80 0.92 -17.19
N ASN A 83 9.50 0.73 -15.91
CA ASN A 83 9.43 1.80 -14.92
C ASN A 83 10.80 2.46 -14.70
N VAL A 84 11.85 1.66 -14.53
CA VAL A 84 13.23 2.16 -14.39
C VAL A 84 13.64 2.96 -15.63
N GLN A 85 13.41 2.42 -16.84
CA GLN A 85 13.70 3.13 -18.08
C GLN A 85 12.91 4.44 -18.21
N ALA A 86 11.64 4.46 -17.81
CA ALA A 86 10.80 5.66 -17.85
C ALA A 86 11.33 6.76 -16.91
N ILE A 87 11.77 6.40 -15.70
CA ILE A 87 12.38 7.34 -14.74
C ILE A 87 13.67 7.92 -15.32
N PHE A 88 14.57 7.08 -15.84
CA PHE A 88 15.82 7.57 -16.43
C PHE A 88 15.58 8.45 -17.65
N GLN A 89 14.56 8.14 -18.46
CA GLN A 89 14.19 8.99 -19.58
C GLN A 89 13.68 10.37 -19.12
N LYS A 90 12.89 10.43 -18.04
CA LYS A 90 12.46 11.71 -17.42
C LYS A 90 13.66 12.48 -16.85
N ALA A 91 14.55 11.81 -16.12
CA ALA A 91 15.76 12.41 -15.55
C ALA A 91 16.66 12.99 -16.64
N LYS A 92 16.91 12.23 -17.70
CA LYS A 92 17.64 12.68 -18.88
C LYS A 92 17.03 13.94 -19.49
N ASN A 93 15.72 13.91 -19.73
CA ASN A 93 15.01 15.08 -20.29
C ASN A 93 15.10 16.30 -19.36
N GLY A 94 15.07 16.10 -18.04
CA GLY A 94 15.24 17.17 -17.05
C GLY A 94 16.65 17.78 -17.09
N ILE A 95 17.67 16.93 -17.13
CA ILE A 95 19.08 17.31 -17.23
C ILE A 95 19.36 18.04 -18.55
N ASP A 96 18.89 17.49 -19.68
CA ASP A 96 19.04 18.10 -21.00
C ASP A 96 18.42 19.51 -21.05
N LYS A 97 17.24 19.72 -20.44
CA LYS A 97 16.63 21.06 -20.33
C LYS A 97 17.54 22.06 -19.62
N GLN A 98 18.18 21.66 -18.52
CA GLN A 98 19.11 22.52 -17.79
C GLN A 98 20.34 22.85 -18.63
N PHE A 99 20.95 21.86 -19.27
CA PHE A 99 22.12 22.09 -20.13
C PHE A 99 21.80 22.98 -21.33
N ILE A 100 20.64 22.81 -21.97
CA ILE A 100 20.18 23.71 -23.04
C ILE A 100 20.03 25.14 -22.51
N ARG A 101 19.45 25.33 -21.32
CA ARG A 101 19.30 26.65 -20.69
C ARG A 101 20.66 27.30 -20.44
N TYR A 102 21.60 26.60 -19.83
CA TYR A 102 22.92 27.13 -19.46
C TYR A 102 23.86 27.33 -20.66
N LYS A 103 23.68 26.57 -21.74
CA LYS A 103 24.43 26.74 -22.99
C LYS A 103 24.26 28.15 -23.59
N ASN A 104 23.10 28.77 -23.42
CA ASN A 104 22.84 30.13 -23.89
C ASN A 104 23.60 31.23 -23.12
N PHE A 105 24.18 30.90 -21.96
CA PHE A 105 24.91 31.84 -21.11
C PHE A 105 26.44 31.71 -21.23
N ASN A 106 26.96 30.94 -22.20
CA ASN A 106 28.40 30.75 -22.45
C ASN A 106 29.20 30.30 -21.20
N PHE A 107 28.60 29.51 -20.31
CA PHE A 107 29.33 28.95 -19.17
C PHE A 107 30.49 28.05 -19.64
N PRO A 108 31.72 28.23 -19.13
CA PRO A 108 32.86 27.40 -19.53
C PRO A 108 32.60 25.92 -19.24
N ARG A 109 33.00 25.04 -20.16
CA ARG A 109 32.98 23.56 -20.00
C ARG A 109 31.60 22.94 -19.78
N ILE A 110 30.51 23.70 -19.96
CA ILE A 110 29.13 23.20 -19.80
C ILE A 110 28.80 22.07 -20.78
N ASN A 111 29.38 22.11 -21.99
CA ASN A 111 29.22 21.05 -22.99
C ASN A 111 29.97 19.77 -22.58
N GLU A 112 31.18 19.89 -22.03
CA GLU A 112 31.95 18.73 -21.53
C GLU A 112 31.22 18.03 -20.37
N LEU A 113 30.66 18.82 -19.45
CA LEU A 113 29.87 18.31 -18.34
C LEU A 113 28.59 17.62 -18.85
N GLY A 114 27.88 18.23 -19.80
CA GLY A 114 26.68 17.65 -20.40
C GLY A 114 26.93 16.35 -21.14
N GLU A 115 28.03 16.25 -21.89
CA GLU A 115 28.44 15.00 -22.55
C GLU A 115 28.80 13.92 -21.54
N PHE A 116 29.57 14.26 -20.51
CA PHE A 116 29.97 13.31 -19.45
C PHE A 116 28.75 12.73 -18.71
N ILE A 117 27.81 13.58 -18.30
CA ILE A 117 26.59 13.14 -17.63
C ILE A 117 25.73 12.28 -18.58
N ASN A 118 25.61 12.67 -19.84
CA ASN A 118 24.87 11.88 -20.83
C ASN A 118 25.49 10.49 -21.07
N THR A 119 26.82 10.37 -21.07
CA THR A 119 27.49 9.06 -21.12
C THR A 119 27.12 8.21 -19.91
N LYS A 120 27.11 8.78 -18.70
CA LYS A 120 26.70 8.04 -17.49
C LYS A 120 25.25 7.61 -17.52
N ILE A 121 24.35 8.46 -18.02
CA ILE A 121 22.93 8.08 -18.23
C ILE A 121 22.81 6.91 -19.22
N ILE A 122 23.61 6.88 -20.28
CA ILE A 122 23.60 5.77 -21.26
C ILE A 122 24.12 4.47 -20.63
N GLU A 123 25.20 4.54 -19.86
CA GLU A 123 25.74 3.39 -19.10
C GLU A 123 24.66 2.82 -18.16
N ILE A 124 23.97 3.67 -17.40
CA ILE A 124 22.90 3.25 -16.49
C ILE A 124 21.72 2.61 -17.24
N ASN A 125 21.28 3.18 -18.36
CA ASN A 125 20.21 2.61 -19.17
C ASN A 125 20.57 1.24 -19.75
N THR A 126 21.85 1.06 -20.12
CA THR A 126 22.35 -0.19 -20.66
C THR A 126 22.34 -1.27 -19.58
N GLU A 127 22.76 -0.95 -18.36
CA GLU A 127 22.70 -1.92 -17.26
C GLU A 127 21.27 -2.24 -16.81
N ALA A 128 20.38 -1.25 -16.78
CA ALA A 128 18.96 -1.49 -16.55
C ALA A 128 18.35 -2.45 -17.60
N ALA A 129 18.77 -2.34 -18.86
CA ALA A 129 18.34 -3.25 -19.92
C ALA A 129 18.98 -4.65 -19.85
N ASN A 130 20.23 -4.75 -19.38
CA ASN A 130 20.92 -6.03 -19.16
C ASN A 130 20.26 -6.82 -18.02
N PHE A 131 19.84 -6.15 -16.96
CA PHE A 131 19.07 -6.76 -15.86
C PHE A 131 17.81 -7.44 -16.39
N SER A 132 17.08 -6.81 -17.32
CA SER A 132 15.91 -7.43 -17.96
C SER A 132 16.22 -8.75 -18.66
N ILE A 133 17.44 -8.90 -19.18
CA ILE A 133 17.89 -10.11 -19.87
C ILE A 133 18.28 -11.19 -18.86
N SER A 134 18.98 -10.84 -17.77
CA SER A 134 19.36 -11.81 -16.73
C SER A 134 18.14 -12.30 -15.93
N VAL A 135 17.19 -11.41 -15.64
CA VAL A 135 15.95 -11.77 -14.93
C VAL A 135 15.08 -12.69 -15.80
N ASN A 136 15.17 -12.66 -17.13
CA ASN A 136 14.43 -13.60 -17.97
C ASN A 136 14.77 -15.07 -17.69
N GLU A 137 16.00 -15.42 -17.32
CA GLU A 137 16.38 -16.80 -17.01
C GLU A 137 15.77 -17.28 -15.68
N GLU A 138 15.70 -16.40 -14.68
CA GLU A 138 15.06 -16.65 -13.38
C GLU A 138 13.53 -16.65 -13.48
N ILE A 139 12.97 -15.77 -14.31
CA ILE A 139 11.56 -15.79 -14.72
C ILE A 139 11.23 -17.11 -15.42
N GLU A 140 12.11 -17.71 -16.24
CA GLU A 140 11.84 -19.03 -16.87
C GLU A 140 11.75 -20.17 -15.83
N SER A 141 12.55 -20.11 -14.76
CA SER A 141 12.39 -21.02 -13.61
C SER A 141 11.03 -20.82 -12.92
N ASN A 142 10.63 -19.57 -12.66
CA ASN A 142 9.30 -19.24 -12.11
C ASN A 142 8.13 -19.45 -13.10
N LYS A 143 8.37 -19.42 -14.41
CA LYS A 143 7.37 -19.73 -15.46
C LYS A 143 6.98 -21.19 -15.39
N THR A 144 7.93 -22.08 -15.11
CA THR A 144 7.67 -23.52 -14.92
C THR A 144 6.76 -23.75 -13.70
N MET A 145 6.91 -22.93 -12.64
CA MET A 145 6.07 -22.96 -11.44
C MET A 145 4.61 -22.54 -11.71
N LEU A 146 4.40 -21.47 -12.49
CA LEU A 146 3.07 -20.99 -12.91
C LEU A 146 2.38 -21.96 -13.91
N GLU A 147 3.16 -22.79 -14.59
CA GLU A 147 2.71 -23.79 -15.57
C GLU A 147 2.59 -25.21 -14.99
N ASP A 148 3.00 -25.45 -13.75
CA ASP A 148 2.98 -26.78 -13.12
C ASP A 148 1.56 -27.35 -12.99
N GLY A 149 0.54 -26.53 -13.28
CA GLY A 149 -0.84 -26.98 -13.37
C GLY A 149 -1.39 -27.51 -12.05
N ARG A 150 -0.66 -27.39 -10.92
CA ARG A 150 -1.05 -27.92 -9.60
C ARG A 150 -2.38 -27.36 -9.12
N VAL A 151 -2.55 -26.04 -9.17
CA VAL A 151 -3.82 -25.39 -8.84
C VAL A 151 -4.94 -25.88 -9.75
N LYS A 152 -4.66 -26.02 -11.05
CA LYS A 152 -5.63 -26.57 -11.99
C LYS A 152 -5.96 -28.04 -11.70
N ALA A 153 -4.97 -28.86 -11.39
CA ALA A 153 -5.12 -30.26 -11.06
C ALA A 153 -5.92 -30.45 -9.77
N PHE A 154 -5.73 -29.58 -8.78
CA PHE A 154 -6.55 -29.53 -7.58
C PHE A 154 -8.01 -29.21 -7.91
N MET A 155 -8.26 -28.19 -8.73
CA MET A 155 -9.62 -27.83 -9.17
C MET A 155 -10.29 -28.94 -10.00
N ASP A 156 -9.54 -29.55 -10.92
CA ASP A 156 -9.98 -30.69 -11.72
C ASP A 156 -10.34 -31.88 -10.80
N ALA A 157 -9.51 -32.18 -9.80
CA ALA A 157 -9.74 -33.26 -8.84
C ALA A 157 -10.98 -33.01 -7.95
N LEU A 158 -11.23 -31.77 -7.51
CA LEU A 158 -12.47 -31.42 -6.80
C LEU A 158 -13.70 -31.65 -7.69
N ASN A 159 -13.62 -31.26 -8.96
CA ASN A 159 -14.71 -31.46 -9.91
C ASN A 159 -14.96 -32.94 -10.19
N GLU A 160 -13.91 -33.72 -10.46
CA GLU A 160 -13.98 -35.16 -10.73
C GLU A 160 -14.47 -35.98 -9.52
N SER A 161 -14.15 -35.54 -8.31
CA SER A 161 -14.60 -36.16 -7.05
C SER A 161 -16.00 -35.76 -6.61
N GLY A 162 -16.70 -34.90 -7.38
CA GLY A 162 -18.06 -34.46 -7.04
C GLY A 162 -18.11 -33.48 -5.86
N ARG A 163 -17.01 -32.80 -5.56
CA ARG A 163 -16.90 -31.75 -4.52
C ARG A 163 -17.23 -30.35 -5.03
N VAL A 164 -17.74 -30.25 -6.24
CA VAL A 164 -18.25 -29.01 -6.82
C VAL A 164 -19.78 -29.04 -6.76
N GLY A 165 -20.37 -27.96 -6.30
CA GLY A 165 -21.82 -27.78 -6.27
C GLY A 165 -22.48 -27.90 -7.64
N SER A 166 -23.79 -28.11 -7.66
CA SER A 166 -24.55 -28.03 -8.91
C SER A 166 -24.67 -26.58 -9.38
N ALA A 167 -24.41 -26.33 -10.67
CA ALA A 167 -24.67 -25.03 -11.27
C ALA A 167 -26.14 -24.59 -11.08
N SER A 168 -26.34 -23.32 -10.75
CA SER A 168 -27.68 -22.74 -10.66
C SER A 168 -28.38 -22.82 -12.01
N SER A 169 -29.62 -23.31 -12.02
CA SER A 169 -30.48 -23.28 -13.19
C SER A 169 -30.72 -21.86 -13.66
N PHE A 170 -31.12 -21.68 -14.92
CA PHE A 170 -31.43 -20.36 -15.46
C PHE A 170 -32.49 -19.61 -14.63
N SER A 171 -33.55 -20.31 -14.20
CA SER A 171 -34.57 -19.74 -13.32
C SER A 171 -34.03 -19.32 -11.96
N GLU A 172 -33.14 -20.11 -11.36
CA GLU A 172 -32.48 -19.75 -10.10
C GLU A 172 -31.59 -18.52 -10.29
N LYS A 173 -30.76 -18.47 -11.35
CA LYS A 173 -29.90 -17.31 -11.65
C LYS A 173 -30.75 -16.03 -11.80
N VAL A 174 -31.84 -16.07 -12.56
CA VAL A 174 -32.75 -14.92 -12.71
C VAL A 174 -33.37 -14.48 -11.38
N SER A 175 -33.78 -15.43 -10.54
CA SER A 175 -34.30 -15.12 -9.20
C SER A 175 -33.25 -14.44 -8.32
N ILE A 176 -32.03 -14.97 -8.32
CA ILE A 176 -30.89 -14.42 -7.57
C ILE A 176 -30.58 -13.00 -8.04
N TYR A 177 -30.59 -12.72 -9.34
CA TYR A 177 -30.33 -11.38 -9.87
C TYR A 177 -31.43 -10.38 -9.47
N SER A 178 -32.69 -10.81 -9.48
CA SER A 178 -33.81 -9.97 -9.02
C SER A 178 -33.72 -9.65 -7.52
N GLU A 179 -33.34 -10.64 -6.71
CA GLU A 179 -33.09 -10.46 -5.27
C GLU A 179 -31.88 -9.55 -5.05
N GLY A 180 -30.79 -9.79 -5.77
CA GLY A 180 -29.54 -9.02 -5.70
C GLY A 180 -29.73 -7.55 -6.03
N ALA A 181 -30.55 -7.22 -7.04
CA ALA A 181 -30.89 -5.83 -7.33
C ALA A 181 -31.52 -5.11 -6.14
N THR A 182 -32.36 -5.80 -5.37
CA THR A 182 -32.98 -5.27 -4.15
C THR A 182 -31.96 -5.20 -3.01
N ARG A 183 -31.16 -6.25 -2.82
CA ARG A 183 -30.11 -6.27 -1.80
C ARG A 183 -29.14 -5.10 -1.97
N TYR A 184 -28.63 -4.90 -3.18
CA TYR A 184 -27.57 -3.92 -3.43
C TYR A 184 -28.08 -2.49 -3.29
N LEU A 185 -29.35 -2.24 -3.63
CA LEU A 185 -30.02 -0.96 -3.35
C LEU A 185 -30.00 -0.62 -1.85
N HIS A 186 -30.13 -1.64 -0.99
CA HIS A 186 -30.17 -1.49 0.46
C HIS A 186 -28.83 -1.82 1.15
N LYS A 187 -27.74 -2.00 0.39
CA LYS A 187 -26.43 -2.42 0.90
C LYS A 187 -26.49 -3.69 1.77
N LEU A 188 -27.33 -4.64 1.38
CA LEU A 188 -27.42 -5.95 2.02
C LEU A 188 -26.38 -6.90 1.41
N PRO A 189 -25.60 -7.61 2.23
CA PRO A 189 -24.50 -8.45 1.79
C PRO A 189 -24.97 -9.79 1.18
N PRO A 190 -24.06 -10.52 0.49
CA PRO A 190 -22.76 -10.06 -0.02
C PRO A 190 -22.87 -9.53 -1.46
N GLY A 191 -21.80 -8.87 -1.95
CA GLY A 191 -21.60 -8.50 -3.36
C GLY A 191 -22.03 -7.09 -3.76
N TYR A 192 -22.57 -6.27 -2.84
CA TYR A 192 -22.99 -4.91 -3.20
C TYR A 192 -21.81 -3.98 -3.50
N MET A 193 -20.60 -4.34 -3.09
CA MET A 193 -19.38 -3.59 -3.42
C MET A 193 -18.93 -3.78 -4.88
N ASP A 194 -19.53 -4.75 -5.58
CA ASP A 194 -19.18 -5.07 -6.97
C ASP A 194 -20.06 -4.36 -8.01
N ILE A 195 -20.88 -3.38 -7.61
CA ILE A 195 -21.75 -2.61 -8.53
C ILE A 195 -20.95 -2.04 -9.72
N ASP A 196 -19.70 -1.66 -9.50
CA ASP A 196 -18.84 -1.07 -10.53
C ASP A 196 -18.43 -2.05 -11.63
N LYS A 197 -18.56 -3.38 -11.43
CA LYS A 197 -18.35 -4.39 -12.48
C LYS A 197 -19.31 -4.20 -13.65
N ASP A 198 -20.51 -3.64 -13.44
CA ASP A 198 -21.48 -3.29 -14.50
C ASP A 198 -20.90 -2.33 -15.55
N LYS A 199 -19.88 -1.53 -15.22
CA LYS A 199 -19.27 -0.60 -16.17
C LYS A 199 -18.55 -1.32 -17.32
N LYS A 200 -18.07 -2.55 -17.05
CA LYS A 200 -17.27 -3.36 -17.99
C LYS A 200 -18.02 -4.57 -18.53
N ASP A 201 -19.07 -5.02 -17.83
CA ASP A 201 -19.89 -6.15 -18.21
C ASP A 201 -21.19 -5.70 -18.92
N GLU A 202 -21.30 -6.00 -20.22
CA GLU A 202 -22.50 -5.71 -21.01
C GLU A 202 -23.76 -6.42 -20.49
N THR A 203 -23.60 -7.57 -19.84
CA THR A 203 -24.72 -8.35 -19.30
C THR A 203 -25.25 -7.79 -17.97
N LYS A 204 -24.42 -7.02 -17.25
CA LYS A 204 -24.68 -6.49 -15.90
C LYS A 204 -25.00 -7.58 -14.87
N THR A 205 -24.39 -8.74 -15.04
CA THR A 205 -24.59 -9.91 -14.17
C THR A 205 -23.36 -10.27 -13.35
N GLU A 206 -22.16 -9.85 -13.76
CA GLU A 206 -20.91 -10.18 -13.04
C GLU A 206 -20.88 -9.63 -11.62
N LYS A 207 -21.56 -8.52 -11.34
CA LYS A 207 -21.71 -7.97 -9.98
C LYS A 207 -22.45 -8.90 -9.00
N PHE A 208 -23.18 -9.91 -9.50
CA PHE A 208 -23.93 -10.86 -8.67
C PHE A 208 -23.13 -12.14 -8.36
N GLY A 209 -21.86 -12.23 -8.75
CA GLY A 209 -21.02 -13.42 -8.54
C GLY A 209 -21.01 -13.89 -7.08
N ASP A 210 -20.63 -12.99 -6.17
CA ASP A 210 -20.61 -13.21 -4.72
C ASP A 210 -21.96 -13.69 -4.17
N LEU A 211 -23.06 -13.09 -4.63
CA LEU A 211 -24.40 -13.48 -4.22
C LEU A 211 -24.78 -14.88 -4.75
N VAL A 212 -24.40 -15.23 -5.98
CA VAL A 212 -24.63 -16.57 -6.53
C VAL A 212 -23.84 -17.61 -5.75
N LEU A 213 -22.58 -17.32 -5.43
CA LEU A 213 -21.72 -18.15 -4.57
C LEU A 213 -22.39 -18.39 -3.22
N TRP A 214 -22.79 -17.30 -2.55
CA TRP A 214 -23.43 -17.35 -1.24
C TRP A 214 -24.72 -18.18 -1.25
N LYS A 215 -25.58 -17.99 -2.25
CA LYS A 215 -26.82 -18.76 -2.37
C LYS A 215 -26.59 -20.25 -2.64
N GLN A 216 -25.52 -20.61 -3.37
CA GLN A 216 -25.12 -22.00 -3.53
C GLN A 216 -24.59 -22.61 -2.24
N LEU A 217 -23.81 -21.87 -1.46
CA LEU A 217 -23.34 -22.28 -0.13
C LEU A 217 -24.53 -22.55 0.79
N LEU A 218 -25.48 -21.62 0.92
CA LEU A 218 -26.68 -21.80 1.75
C LEU A 218 -27.53 -23.00 1.33
N LYS A 219 -27.65 -23.22 0.01
CA LYS A 219 -28.35 -24.39 -0.53
C LYS A 219 -27.66 -25.70 -0.14
N TYR A 220 -26.33 -25.72 -0.14
CA TYR A 220 -25.55 -26.89 0.27
C TYR A 220 -25.63 -27.10 1.79
N ALA A 221 -25.49 -26.04 2.58
CA ALA A 221 -25.60 -26.04 4.04
C ALA A 221 -26.94 -26.66 4.52
N LYS A 222 -28.05 -26.40 3.82
CA LYS A 222 -29.35 -27.05 4.08
C LYS A 222 -29.36 -28.58 3.97
N THR A 223 -28.47 -29.12 3.14
CA THR A 223 -28.47 -30.53 2.77
C THR A 223 -27.46 -31.35 3.57
N ILE A 224 -26.53 -30.68 4.24
CA ILE A 224 -25.50 -31.30 5.06
C ILE A 224 -25.82 -31.09 6.54
N ASP A 225 -25.47 -32.06 7.36
CA ASP A 225 -25.64 -32.00 8.82
C ASP A 225 -24.29 -31.67 9.47
N LYS A 226 -23.68 -30.57 9.04
CA LYS A 226 -22.31 -30.17 9.40
C LYS A 226 -22.15 -28.65 9.47
N SER A 227 -21.29 -28.20 10.38
CA SER A 227 -20.79 -26.82 10.44
C SER A 227 -19.98 -26.46 9.19
N VAL A 228 -19.93 -25.17 8.84
CA VAL A 228 -19.26 -24.68 7.63
C VAL A 228 -18.19 -23.64 7.97
N ILE A 229 -16.98 -23.84 7.45
CA ILE A 229 -15.91 -22.84 7.43
C ILE A 229 -15.81 -22.30 6.00
N PHE A 230 -16.16 -21.03 5.80
CA PHE A 230 -16.01 -20.35 4.53
C PHE A 230 -14.68 -19.57 4.51
N ILE A 231 -13.86 -19.85 3.49
CA ILE A 231 -12.53 -19.27 3.33
C ILE A 231 -12.57 -18.27 2.19
N THR A 232 -12.32 -17.00 2.49
CA THR A 232 -12.22 -15.93 1.50
C THR A 232 -11.09 -14.98 1.87
N ASN A 233 -10.34 -14.52 0.88
CA ASN A 233 -9.34 -13.45 1.05
C ASN A 233 -9.94 -12.06 0.74
N ASP A 234 -11.26 -11.96 0.53
CA ASP A 234 -11.93 -10.67 0.40
C ASP A 234 -12.04 -10.04 1.79
N ASP A 235 -11.70 -8.76 1.92
CA ASP A 235 -11.72 -7.98 3.16
C ASP A 235 -12.73 -6.82 3.12
N LYS A 236 -13.64 -6.81 2.14
CA LYS A 236 -14.60 -5.71 1.93
C LYS A 236 -15.73 -5.70 2.96
N GLU A 237 -16.34 -4.52 3.09
CA GLU A 237 -17.45 -4.25 4.01
C GLU A 237 -18.73 -5.06 3.73
N ASP A 238 -18.90 -5.62 2.53
CA ASP A 238 -20.04 -6.49 2.20
C ASP A 238 -19.84 -7.95 2.64
N TRP A 239 -18.66 -8.31 3.14
CA TRP A 239 -18.40 -9.59 3.80
C TRP A 239 -18.15 -9.41 5.30
N TRP A 240 -17.52 -8.29 5.69
CA TRP A 240 -17.03 -8.04 7.04
C TRP A 240 -17.57 -6.75 7.66
N VAL A 241 -17.65 -6.73 9.00
CA VAL A 241 -17.66 -5.48 9.76
C VAL A 241 -16.21 -4.98 9.85
N LEU A 242 -15.95 -3.76 9.39
CA LEU A 242 -14.61 -3.16 9.39
C LEU A 242 -14.42 -2.20 10.56
N ASN A 243 -13.21 -2.13 11.12
CA ASN A 243 -12.83 -1.12 12.10
C ASN A 243 -12.49 0.23 11.44
N GLU A 244 -12.09 1.23 12.25
CA GLU A 244 -11.71 2.58 11.77
C GLU A 244 -10.51 2.56 10.82
N ARG A 245 -9.69 1.51 10.86
CA ARG A 245 -8.54 1.28 9.97
C ARG A 245 -8.90 0.36 8.79
N ASN A 246 -10.19 0.20 8.47
CA ASN A 246 -10.72 -0.67 7.42
C ASN A 246 -10.34 -2.16 7.53
N ASN A 247 -9.95 -2.64 8.70
CA ASN A 247 -9.59 -4.04 8.91
C ASN A 247 -10.83 -4.87 9.29
N PRO A 248 -11.01 -6.09 8.75
CA PRO A 248 -12.06 -7.02 9.16
C PRO A 248 -12.03 -7.37 10.66
N VAL A 249 -13.18 -7.27 11.32
CA VAL A 249 -13.35 -7.54 12.77
C VAL A 249 -14.26 -8.74 13.04
N GLU A 250 -15.31 -8.92 12.26
CA GLU A 250 -16.20 -10.08 12.35
C GLU A 250 -17.03 -10.19 11.06
N PRO A 251 -17.58 -11.38 10.74
CA PRO A 251 -18.50 -11.53 9.62
C PRO A 251 -19.71 -10.62 9.75
N ARG A 252 -20.25 -10.14 8.62
CA ARG A 252 -21.49 -9.37 8.63
C ARG A 252 -22.61 -10.15 9.34
N PRO A 253 -23.28 -9.57 10.36
CA PRO A 253 -24.33 -10.25 11.11
C PRO A 253 -25.48 -10.77 10.23
N GLU A 254 -25.76 -10.09 9.11
CA GLU A 254 -26.77 -10.51 8.14
C GLU A 254 -26.42 -11.85 7.47
N LEU A 255 -25.14 -12.09 7.19
CA LEU A 255 -24.67 -13.37 6.63
C LEU A 255 -24.81 -14.50 7.64
N VAL A 256 -24.40 -14.25 8.89
CA VAL A 256 -24.54 -15.23 9.99
C VAL A 256 -26.01 -15.55 10.26
N GLN A 257 -26.88 -14.54 10.27
CA GLN A 257 -28.31 -14.73 10.43
C GLN A 257 -28.90 -15.53 9.26
N GLU A 258 -28.58 -15.16 8.02
CA GLU A 258 -29.08 -15.89 6.85
C GLU A 258 -28.59 -17.34 6.85
N PHE A 259 -27.33 -17.60 7.23
CA PHE A 259 -26.85 -18.98 7.39
C PHE A 259 -27.70 -19.78 8.39
N LYS A 260 -27.99 -19.21 9.57
CA LYS A 260 -28.83 -19.84 10.61
C LYS A 260 -30.28 -20.11 10.18
N GLU A 261 -30.80 -19.37 9.20
CA GLU A 261 -32.11 -19.65 8.60
C GLU A 261 -32.07 -20.88 7.67
N ASN A 262 -30.88 -21.31 7.26
CA ASN A 262 -30.63 -22.37 6.30
C ASN A 262 -29.96 -23.61 6.93
N SER A 263 -29.35 -23.50 8.11
CA SER A 263 -28.70 -24.60 8.84
C SER A 263 -28.80 -24.40 10.35
N GLU A 264 -28.91 -25.49 11.12
CA GLU A 264 -28.85 -25.47 12.59
C GLU A 264 -27.41 -25.52 13.13
N HIS A 265 -26.42 -25.70 12.25
CA HIS A 265 -25.00 -25.81 12.59
C HIS A 265 -24.28 -24.46 12.57
N ASP A 266 -23.03 -24.46 13.04
CA ASP A 266 -22.22 -23.26 13.14
C ASP A 266 -21.57 -22.86 11.81
N PHE A 267 -21.28 -21.56 11.71
CA PHE A 267 -20.69 -20.92 10.54
C PHE A 267 -19.52 -20.03 10.96
N MET A 268 -18.40 -20.18 10.27
CA MET A 268 -17.18 -19.41 10.50
C MET A 268 -16.63 -18.91 9.17
N MET A 269 -16.10 -17.68 9.17
CA MET A 269 -15.37 -17.13 8.03
C MET A 269 -13.94 -16.80 8.45
N MET A 270 -12.99 -17.01 7.54
CA MET A 270 -11.58 -16.67 7.74
C MET A 270 -10.82 -16.55 6.42
N SER A 271 -9.64 -15.94 6.45
CA SER A 271 -8.73 -15.93 5.30
C SER A 271 -8.08 -17.29 5.08
N LEU A 272 -7.53 -17.51 3.87
CA LEU A 272 -6.75 -18.70 3.58
C LEU A 272 -5.51 -18.77 4.48
N SER A 273 -4.83 -17.65 4.72
CA SER A 273 -3.64 -17.60 5.59
C SER A 273 -3.96 -18.02 7.03
N ASN A 274 -5.07 -17.55 7.59
CA ASN A 274 -5.51 -17.90 8.93
C ASN A 274 -5.95 -19.37 9.02
N PHE A 275 -6.66 -19.88 8.01
CA PHE A 275 -7.05 -21.29 7.94
C PHE A 275 -5.84 -22.22 7.87
N ILE A 276 -4.88 -21.95 6.98
CA ILE A 276 -3.68 -22.78 6.81
C ILE A 276 -2.85 -22.77 8.08
N SER A 277 -2.65 -21.59 8.70
CA SER A 277 -1.92 -21.46 9.97
C SER A 277 -2.54 -22.33 11.07
N ASN A 278 -3.85 -22.22 11.29
CA ASN A 278 -4.57 -22.98 12.30
C ASN A 278 -4.60 -24.49 12.01
N LEU A 279 -4.88 -24.89 10.76
CA LEU A 279 -4.95 -26.30 10.39
C LEU A 279 -3.56 -26.97 10.41
N SER A 280 -2.52 -26.26 9.99
CA SER A 280 -1.14 -26.72 10.11
C SER A 280 -0.79 -27.00 11.56
N LYS A 281 -1.11 -26.09 12.47
CA LYS A 281 -0.92 -26.29 13.92
C LYS A 281 -1.68 -27.49 14.46
N ALA A 282 -2.95 -27.64 14.06
CA ALA A 282 -3.77 -28.79 14.47
C ALA A 282 -3.20 -30.13 13.98
N LYS A 283 -2.46 -30.14 12.87
CA LYS A 283 -1.91 -31.36 12.25
C LYS A 283 -0.40 -31.53 12.41
N ASN A 284 0.30 -30.62 13.07
CA ASN A 284 1.76 -30.57 13.17
C ASN A 284 2.42 -30.52 11.77
N MET A 285 1.92 -29.61 10.95
CA MET A 285 2.32 -29.39 9.56
C MET A 285 2.68 -27.92 9.34
N GLU A 286 3.28 -27.25 10.30
CA GLU A 286 3.68 -25.84 10.21
C GLU A 286 4.85 -25.65 9.23
N SER A 287 4.89 -24.47 8.61
CA SER A 287 5.98 -24.05 7.71
C SER A 287 6.24 -22.57 7.96
N GLN A 288 7.46 -22.25 8.38
CA GLN A 288 7.88 -20.86 8.62
C GLN A 288 7.77 -20.03 7.35
N ILE A 289 8.25 -20.58 6.23
CA ILE A 289 8.25 -19.89 4.93
C ILE A 289 6.83 -19.57 4.49
N SER A 290 5.94 -20.56 4.56
CA SER A 290 4.54 -20.36 4.21
C SER A 290 3.86 -19.35 5.13
N TYR A 291 4.18 -19.40 6.43
CA TYR A 291 3.64 -18.46 7.39
C TYR A 291 4.06 -17.02 7.09
N ILE A 292 5.37 -16.79 6.85
CA ILE A 292 5.90 -15.46 6.52
C ILE A 292 5.27 -14.93 5.23
N GLU A 293 5.22 -15.75 4.18
CA GLU A 293 4.73 -15.32 2.88
C GLU A 293 3.22 -15.08 2.87
N MET A 294 2.43 -15.92 3.54
CA MET A 294 0.96 -15.77 3.60
C MET A 294 0.49 -14.69 4.58
N ASN A 295 1.35 -14.24 5.50
CA ASN A 295 1.05 -13.20 6.49
C ASN A 295 2.04 -12.03 6.41
N SER A 296 2.56 -11.74 5.22
CA SER A 296 3.68 -10.82 4.98
C SER A 296 3.49 -9.44 5.60
N ASP A 297 2.31 -8.83 5.46
CA ASP A 297 2.05 -7.48 5.97
C ASP A 297 2.09 -7.44 7.49
N GLN A 298 1.41 -8.40 8.14
CA GLN A 298 1.39 -8.50 9.60
C GLN A 298 2.78 -8.82 10.13
N PHE A 299 3.49 -9.74 9.47
CA PHE A 299 4.84 -10.12 9.85
C PHE A 299 5.78 -8.93 9.76
N ALA A 300 5.70 -8.13 8.69
CA ALA A 300 6.47 -6.90 8.53
C ALA A 300 6.18 -5.88 9.64
N LEU A 301 4.91 -5.70 10.02
CA LEU A 301 4.53 -4.84 11.15
C LEU A 301 5.15 -5.32 12.46
N ASN A 302 5.14 -6.63 12.73
CA ASN A 302 5.75 -7.21 13.93
C ASN A 302 7.28 -7.01 13.94
N LEU A 303 7.94 -7.11 12.77
CA LEU A 303 9.37 -6.79 12.63
C LEU A 303 9.67 -5.32 12.95
N ILE A 304 8.82 -4.41 12.46
CA ILE A 304 8.92 -2.96 12.72
C ILE A 304 8.72 -2.68 14.21
N GLU A 305 7.70 -3.26 14.84
CA GLU A 305 7.43 -3.11 16.26
C GLU A 305 8.61 -3.60 17.11
N ASN A 306 9.20 -4.75 16.76
CA ASN A 306 10.35 -5.30 17.46
C ASN A 306 11.60 -4.40 17.38
N LYS A 307 11.84 -3.77 16.22
CA LYS A 307 13.01 -2.91 16.00
C LYS A 307 12.82 -1.46 16.42
N GLY A 308 11.59 -0.95 16.39
CA GLY A 308 11.25 0.47 16.52
C GLY A 308 11.20 1.18 15.15
N TRP A 309 10.02 1.66 14.76
CA TRP A 309 9.80 2.39 13.51
C TRP A 309 10.68 3.65 13.40
N ASP A 310 10.75 4.42 14.48
CA ASP A 310 11.60 5.61 14.61
C ASP A 310 13.07 5.27 14.35
N ILE A 311 13.56 4.13 14.84
CA ILE A 311 14.94 3.68 14.63
C ILE A 311 15.14 3.33 13.15
N LEU A 312 14.25 2.54 12.56
CA LEU A 312 14.36 2.12 11.16
C LEU A 312 14.39 3.32 10.20
N VAL A 313 13.56 4.33 10.45
CA VAL A 313 13.46 5.52 9.59
C VAL A 313 14.54 6.57 9.91
N SER A 314 15.02 6.66 11.14
CA SER A 314 16.07 7.64 11.46
C SER A 314 17.47 7.16 11.11
N SER A 315 17.77 5.87 11.34
CA SER A 315 19.14 5.35 11.25
C SER A 315 19.52 4.76 9.89
N ASN A 316 18.56 4.18 9.15
CA ASN A 316 18.84 3.51 7.87
C ASN A 316 18.40 4.31 6.65
N SER A 317 17.41 5.20 6.80
CA SER A 317 16.62 5.67 5.65
C SER A 317 16.86 7.12 5.26
N ASN A 318 17.64 7.89 6.03
CA ASN A 318 17.94 9.29 5.75
C ASN A 318 16.68 10.17 5.59
N LEU A 319 15.54 9.84 6.23
CA LEU A 319 14.30 10.62 6.06
C LEU A 319 14.51 12.12 6.34
N SER A 320 15.20 12.48 7.43
CA SER A 320 15.54 13.87 7.72
C SER A 320 16.35 14.52 6.59
N SER A 321 17.34 13.82 6.06
CA SER A 321 18.15 14.28 4.93
C SER A 321 17.32 14.43 3.65
N TYR A 322 16.38 13.52 3.40
CA TYR A 322 15.40 13.65 2.32
C TYR A 322 14.54 14.92 2.50
N LEU A 323 13.95 15.12 3.68
CA LEU A 323 13.10 16.29 3.96
C LEU A 323 13.86 17.61 3.79
N ILE A 324 15.15 17.63 4.12
CA ILE A 324 15.99 18.83 3.99
C ILE A 324 16.45 19.07 2.54
N HIS A 325 16.78 18.02 1.80
CA HIS A 325 17.54 18.15 0.54
C HIS A 325 16.80 17.79 -0.74
N SER A 326 15.65 17.09 -0.66
CA SER A 326 14.90 16.71 -1.87
C SER A 326 14.30 17.91 -2.58
N GLY A 327 13.94 18.95 -1.82
CA GLY A 327 13.16 20.09 -2.29
C GLY A 327 11.66 19.78 -2.39
N ASP A 328 11.22 18.56 -2.08
CA ASP A 328 9.80 18.19 -2.20
C ASP A 328 8.94 18.96 -1.19
N LEU A 329 9.47 19.18 0.02
CA LEU A 329 8.82 19.99 1.05
C LEU A 329 8.64 21.45 0.61
N GLN A 330 9.52 21.96 -0.26
CA GLN A 330 9.45 23.35 -0.76
C GLN A 330 8.16 23.63 -1.54
N ASN A 331 7.55 22.59 -2.11
CA ASN A 331 6.28 22.73 -2.83
C ASN A 331 5.10 23.04 -1.90
N PHE A 332 5.26 22.80 -0.60
CA PHE A 332 4.21 22.94 0.41
C PHE A 332 4.42 24.15 1.32
N VAL A 333 5.64 24.68 1.38
CA VAL A 333 6.00 25.83 2.24
C VAL A 333 6.23 27.10 1.43
N GLY A 334 5.91 28.24 2.03
CA GLY A 334 5.91 29.55 1.35
C GLY A 334 7.28 30.20 1.26
N TYR A 335 8.20 29.86 2.18
CA TYR A 335 9.54 30.43 2.26
C TYR A 335 10.59 29.32 2.13
N VAL A 336 11.85 29.73 1.94
CA VAL A 336 12.97 28.79 1.91
C VAL A 336 13.23 28.29 3.33
N TYR A 337 13.29 26.98 3.50
CA TYR A 337 13.63 26.37 4.78
C TYR A 337 15.12 26.01 4.84
N SER A 338 15.70 26.18 6.03
CA SER A 338 17.09 25.85 6.33
C SER A 338 17.24 24.50 7.01
N ASP A 339 16.21 24.05 7.72
CA ASP A 339 16.25 22.80 8.49
C ASP A 339 14.85 22.22 8.71
N VAL A 340 14.81 20.91 8.96
CA VAL A 340 13.60 20.16 9.27
C VAL A 340 13.91 19.12 10.34
N GLU A 341 13.26 19.25 11.49
CA GLU A 341 13.36 18.30 12.60
C GLU A 341 12.09 17.45 12.68
N ILE A 342 12.23 16.16 12.95
CA ILE A 342 11.10 15.23 13.13
C ILE A 342 10.86 15.06 14.62
N GLU A 343 9.66 15.38 15.10
CA GLU A 343 9.26 15.22 16.51
C GLU A 343 8.53 13.89 16.76
N ASN A 344 7.72 13.44 15.79
CA ASN A 344 6.96 12.20 15.88
C ASN A 344 6.91 11.52 14.51
N TYR A 345 7.19 10.21 14.46
CA TYR A 345 7.27 9.41 13.23
C TYR A 345 5.92 8.84 12.75
N GLY A 346 4.87 8.92 13.58
CA GLY A 346 3.58 8.28 13.32
C GLY A 346 3.65 6.75 13.33
N GLU A 347 2.51 6.10 13.09
CA GLU A 347 2.44 4.65 12.85
C GLU A 347 2.41 4.37 11.34
N PRO A 348 3.24 3.45 10.83
CA PRO A 348 3.20 3.09 9.42
C PRO A 348 2.09 2.08 9.12
N GLU A 349 1.45 2.26 7.98
CA GLU A 349 0.70 1.21 7.27
C GLU A 349 1.64 0.58 6.24
N ILE A 350 1.65 -0.76 6.15
CA ILE A 350 2.56 -1.54 5.30
C ILE A 350 1.75 -2.42 4.35
N GLU A 351 2.20 -2.47 3.09
CA GLU A 351 1.71 -3.41 2.07
C GLU A 351 2.90 -4.10 1.41
N ILE A 352 3.03 -5.42 1.60
CA ILE A 352 4.11 -6.23 1.01
C ILE A 352 3.66 -6.75 -0.35
N ASP A 353 4.36 -6.32 -1.39
CA ASP A 353 4.06 -6.67 -2.79
C ASP A 353 4.68 -7.99 -3.24
N ASN A 354 5.80 -8.36 -2.61
CA ASN A 354 6.66 -9.46 -3.01
C ASN A 354 7.38 -10.09 -1.81
N VAL A 355 7.47 -11.41 -1.81
CA VAL A 355 8.28 -12.20 -0.88
C VAL A 355 9.11 -13.17 -1.71
N ASP A 356 10.42 -13.01 -1.68
CA ASP A 356 11.37 -13.88 -2.37
C ASP A 356 12.15 -14.73 -1.37
N ILE A 357 12.33 -16.01 -1.70
CA ILE A 357 12.92 -17.02 -0.82
C ILE A 357 14.01 -17.77 -1.56
N ILE A 358 15.26 -17.52 -1.18
CA ILE A 358 16.44 -18.16 -1.76
C ILE A 358 17.16 -18.95 -0.67
N GLY A 359 16.92 -20.26 -0.64
CA GLY A 359 17.41 -21.14 0.42
C GLY A 359 16.76 -20.76 1.76
N ASN A 360 17.55 -20.24 2.70
CA ASN A 360 17.08 -19.79 4.01
C ASN A 360 16.96 -18.26 4.11
N ILE A 361 17.27 -17.54 3.03
CA ILE A 361 17.19 -16.08 3.01
C ILE A 361 15.81 -15.69 2.49
N VAL A 362 15.11 -14.88 3.28
CA VAL A 362 13.83 -14.30 2.93
C VAL A 362 14.03 -12.81 2.67
N THR A 363 13.52 -12.34 1.54
CA THR A 363 13.45 -10.92 1.19
C THR A 363 12.00 -10.53 1.00
N MET A 364 11.52 -9.58 1.80
CA MET A 364 10.18 -9.01 1.69
C MET A 364 10.30 -7.59 1.18
N GLU A 365 9.53 -7.23 0.16
CA GLU A 365 9.56 -5.91 -0.47
C GLU A 365 8.14 -5.36 -0.57
N GLY A 366 7.98 -4.09 -0.23
CA GLY A 366 6.69 -3.45 -0.26
C GLY A 366 6.76 -1.94 -0.16
N THR A 367 5.62 -1.37 0.16
CA THR A 367 5.45 0.05 0.39
C THR A 367 4.99 0.33 1.81
N PHE A 368 5.27 1.54 2.28
CA PHE A 368 4.71 2.04 3.52
C PHE A 368 4.05 3.39 3.30
N SER A 369 3.08 3.71 4.15
CA SER A 369 2.51 5.05 4.26
C SER A 369 2.30 5.43 5.72
N VAL A 370 2.42 6.72 6.01
CA VAL A 370 2.11 7.30 7.33
C VAL A 370 1.05 8.37 7.08
N THR A 371 -0.20 8.04 7.37
CA THR A 371 -1.39 8.87 7.07
C THR A 371 -1.99 9.51 8.32
N GLN A 372 -1.61 9.02 9.51
CA GLN A 372 -1.96 9.65 10.79
C GLN A 372 -1.03 10.81 11.15
N GLY A 373 -0.13 11.17 10.24
CA GLY A 373 0.74 12.33 10.35
C GLY A 373 2.07 12.06 11.04
N LEU A 374 3.14 12.51 10.39
CA LEU A 374 4.48 12.67 10.94
C LEU A 374 4.65 14.14 11.35
N ASP A 375 4.91 14.40 12.62
CA ASP A 375 5.04 15.76 13.14
C ASP A 375 6.47 16.26 12.94
N ILE A 376 6.60 17.41 12.29
CA ILE A 376 7.87 18.07 11.99
C ILE A 376 7.87 19.51 12.48
N VAL A 377 9.08 20.01 12.74
CA VAL A 377 9.36 21.42 12.93
C VAL A 377 10.18 21.90 11.74
N ILE A 378 9.65 22.88 11.02
CA ILE A 378 10.29 23.47 9.85
C ILE A 378 10.91 24.79 10.27
N ARG A 379 12.21 24.98 10.00
CA ARG A 379 12.89 26.27 10.18
C ARG A 379 12.93 27.02 8.85
N GLU A 380 12.16 28.09 8.72
CA GLU A 380 12.13 28.97 7.55
C GLU A 380 13.06 30.17 7.74
N SER A 381 13.91 30.46 6.76
CA SER A 381 14.76 31.65 6.75
C SER A 381 14.13 32.75 5.90
N PHE A 382 13.79 33.89 6.51
CA PHE A 382 13.23 35.04 5.80
C PHE A 382 14.31 36.05 5.43
N SER A 383 15.42 36.10 6.20
CA SER A 383 16.61 36.89 5.91
C SER A 383 17.85 36.26 6.56
N GLU A 384 19.03 36.82 6.30
CA GLU A 384 20.29 36.39 6.94
C GLU A 384 20.27 36.47 8.48
N HIS A 385 19.31 37.20 9.06
CA HIS A 385 19.22 37.45 10.50
C HIS A 385 17.86 37.09 11.12
N TYR A 386 16.93 36.54 10.34
CA TYR A 386 15.59 36.18 10.83
C TYR A 386 15.19 34.80 10.31
N GLU A 387 15.01 33.89 11.27
CA GLU A 387 14.49 32.55 11.07
C GLU A 387 13.29 32.35 11.98
N GLU A 388 12.27 31.65 11.48
CA GLU A 388 11.10 31.28 12.25
C GLU A 388 10.90 29.77 12.18
N SER A 389 10.49 29.16 13.29
CA SER A 389 10.19 27.74 13.34
C SER A 389 8.71 27.55 13.56
N HIS A 390 8.10 26.66 12.77
CA HIS A 390 6.69 26.31 12.95
C HIS A 390 6.52 24.79 12.84
N SER A 391 5.52 24.29 13.56
CA SER A 391 5.14 22.88 13.50
C SER A 391 4.24 22.62 12.30
N ALA A 392 4.44 21.48 11.67
CA ALA A 392 3.57 20.95 10.63
C ALA A 392 3.42 19.44 10.80
N THR A 393 2.34 18.89 10.30
CA THR A 393 2.15 17.45 10.18
C THR A 393 2.17 17.09 8.70
N ILE A 394 2.97 16.09 8.32
CA ILE A 394 3.06 15.62 6.94
C ILE A 394 2.61 14.16 6.81
N ASP A 395 1.98 13.83 5.70
CA ASP A 395 1.75 12.44 5.30
C ASP A 395 2.83 12.03 4.31
N ILE A 396 3.46 10.89 4.56
CA ILE A 396 4.55 10.38 3.72
C ILE A 396 4.26 8.97 3.24
N SER A 397 4.85 8.61 2.11
CA SER A 397 4.93 7.22 1.65
C SER A 397 6.32 6.90 1.15
N GLY A 398 6.62 5.62 0.98
CA GLY A 398 7.87 5.18 0.38
C GLY A 398 7.94 3.68 0.24
N TYR A 399 9.15 3.19 0.00
CA TYR A 399 9.47 1.78 -0.15
C TYR A 399 10.19 1.25 1.07
N ILE A 400 9.92 -0.02 1.38
CA ILE A 400 10.56 -0.75 2.47
C ILE A 400 10.90 -2.16 2.01
N SER A 401 12.07 -2.63 2.40
CA SER A 401 12.45 -4.03 2.26
C SER A 401 13.08 -4.58 3.52
N PHE A 402 12.84 -5.87 3.77
CA PHE A 402 13.44 -6.64 4.84
C PHE A 402 14.17 -7.83 4.24
N THR A 403 15.42 -8.05 4.64
CA THR A 403 16.18 -9.25 4.27
C THR A 403 16.71 -9.92 5.53
N PHE A 404 16.35 -11.17 5.76
CA PHE A 404 16.78 -11.93 6.94
C PHE A 404 16.97 -13.41 6.64
N GLU A 405 17.71 -14.09 7.50
CA GLU A 405 17.92 -15.55 7.42
C GLU A 405 17.00 -16.26 8.41
N VAL A 406 16.27 -17.27 7.93
CA VAL A 406 15.39 -18.14 8.73
C VAL A 406 16.16 -19.39 9.14
N ASP A 407 16.24 -19.64 10.45
CA ASP A 407 16.81 -20.88 10.98
C ASP A 407 15.75 -22.00 10.95
N PRO A 408 15.97 -23.09 10.18
CA PRO A 408 15.03 -24.20 10.10
C PRO A 408 14.88 -24.99 11.41
N GLN A 409 15.72 -24.75 12.42
CA GLN A 409 15.63 -25.39 13.74
C GLN A 409 14.71 -24.63 14.72
N VAL A 410 14.30 -23.40 14.40
CA VAL A 410 13.46 -22.58 15.28
C VAL A 410 12.00 -22.81 14.91
N GLU A 411 11.20 -23.43 15.77
CA GLU A 411 9.76 -23.54 15.49
C GLU A 411 9.08 -22.16 15.56
N ILE A 412 8.10 -21.95 14.68
CA ILE A 412 7.25 -20.76 14.73
C ILE A 412 6.03 -21.05 15.61
N ASP A 413 5.87 -20.30 16.68
CA ASP A 413 4.62 -20.29 17.45
C ASP A 413 3.70 -19.21 16.87
N ILE A 414 2.68 -19.65 16.14
CA ILE A 414 1.71 -18.78 15.48
C ILE A 414 0.94 -17.89 16.49
N ASP A 415 0.84 -18.31 17.76
CA ASP A 415 0.18 -17.49 18.79
C ASP A 415 1.16 -16.52 19.47
N ASN A 416 2.47 -16.69 19.29
CA ASN A 416 3.49 -15.84 19.86
C ASN A 416 4.79 -15.84 19.02
N GLU A 417 4.87 -14.88 18.12
CA GLU A 417 6.00 -14.75 17.21
C GLU A 417 7.26 -14.15 17.85
N ASP A 418 7.20 -13.63 19.08
CA ASP A 418 8.30 -12.86 19.69
C ASP A 418 9.62 -13.63 19.70
N GLY A 419 9.56 -14.93 20.02
CA GLY A 419 10.72 -15.81 20.04
C GLY A 419 11.31 -16.03 18.64
N PHE A 420 10.45 -16.17 17.64
CA PHE A 420 10.85 -16.34 16.24
C PHE A 420 11.43 -15.05 15.66
N ILE A 421 10.76 -13.91 15.85
CA ILE A 421 11.22 -12.58 15.42
C ILE A 421 12.56 -12.23 16.07
N SER A 422 12.72 -12.54 17.37
CA SER A 422 13.99 -12.34 18.06
C SER A 422 15.12 -13.17 17.46
N SER A 423 14.81 -14.38 16.95
CA SER A 423 15.82 -15.25 16.33
C SER A 423 16.37 -14.68 15.02
N ILE A 424 15.52 -14.03 14.21
CA ILE A 424 15.90 -13.44 12.91
C ILE A 424 16.41 -12.00 13.03
N SER A 425 16.11 -11.32 14.13
CA SER A 425 16.47 -9.91 14.34
C SER A 425 17.96 -9.60 14.21
N ASN A 426 18.85 -10.57 14.44
CA ASN A 426 20.29 -10.38 14.32
C ASN A 426 20.80 -10.47 12.87
N SER A 427 20.11 -11.20 12.00
CA SER A 427 20.45 -11.32 10.57
C SER A 427 19.69 -10.31 9.72
N MET A 428 18.64 -9.69 10.27
CA MET A 428 17.78 -8.75 9.56
C MET A 428 18.50 -7.47 9.12
N ARG A 429 18.38 -7.18 7.84
CA ARG A 429 18.68 -5.90 7.21
C ARG A 429 17.39 -5.28 6.72
N THR A 430 17.33 -3.96 6.78
CA THR A 430 16.16 -3.21 6.35
C THR A 430 16.63 -2.04 5.50
N ASP A 431 16.08 -1.91 4.30
CA ASP A 431 16.27 -0.75 3.45
C ASP A 431 14.94 0.01 3.35
N ILE A 432 14.98 1.31 3.60
CA ILE A 432 13.81 2.19 3.51
C ILE A 432 14.22 3.41 2.68
N GLY A 433 13.37 3.83 1.75
CA GLY A 433 13.68 4.97 0.90
C GLY A 433 12.60 5.27 -0.13
N GLY A 434 12.96 6.08 -1.13
CA GLY A 434 12.02 6.51 -2.18
C GLY A 434 10.82 7.25 -1.61
N PHE A 435 11.08 8.15 -0.66
CA PHE A 435 10.03 8.92 0.01
C PHE A 435 9.29 9.85 -0.93
N GLU A 436 8.02 10.04 -0.65
CA GLU A 436 7.16 11.06 -1.25
C GLU A 436 6.34 11.75 -0.14
N ILE A 437 6.19 13.07 -0.24
CA ILE A 437 5.30 13.86 0.62
C ILE A 437 3.94 13.95 -0.07
N ASN A 438 2.93 13.35 0.55
CA ASN A 438 1.58 13.26 0.00
C ASN A 438 0.71 14.45 0.40
N GLU A 439 0.82 14.88 1.66
CA GLU A 439 0.06 15.98 2.23
C GLU A 439 0.89 16.73 3.27
N LEU A 440 0.65 18.04 3.42
CA LEU A 440 1.20 18.84 4.52
C LEU A 440 0.09 19.67 5.15
N ARG A 441 0.00 19.59 6.48
CA ARG A 441 -0.91 20.35 7.34
C ARG A 441 -0.07 21.27 8.22
N ASP A 442 -0.11 22.56 7.92
CA ASP A 442 0.63 23.60 8.62
C ASP A 442 -0.14 24.07 9.86
N HIS A 443 0.51 24.08 11.03
CA HIS A 443 -0.10 24.47 12.31
C HIS A 443 0.17 25.92 12.71
N ARG A 444 0.70 26.76 11.81
CA ARG A 444 0.77 28.20 12.05
C ARG A 444 -0.63 28.73 12.39
N GLU A 445 -0.76 29.30 13.59
CA GLU A 445 -1.87 30.21 13.88
C GLU A 445 -1.70 31.40 12.93
N ARG A 446 -2.37 31.35 11.77
CA ARG A 446 -2.54 32.55 10.96
C ARG A 446 -3.42 33.49 11.77
N GLU A 447 -2.81 34.40 12.53
CA GLU A 447 -3.45 35.68 12.76
C GLU A 447 -3.78 36.20 11.36
N ASP A 448 -5.07 36.32 11.03
CA ASP A 448 -5.56 36.99 9.82
C ASP A 448 -5.11 38.46 9.90
N TYR A 449 -3.81 38.74 9.73
CA TYR A 449 -3.39 40.02 9.22
C TYR A 449 -3.92 40.04 7.79
N ASP A 450 -4.84 40.98 7.55
CA ASP A 450 -5.35 41.26 6.22
C ASP A 450 -4.16 41.77 5.38
N ASP A 451 -3.35 40.84 4.83
CA ASP A 451 -2.23 41.08 3.91
C ASP A 451 -2.71 41.63 2.55
N SER A 452 -3.97 42.05 2.50
CA SER A 452 -4.55 42.79 1.40
C SER A 452 -3.89 44.17 1.36
N CYS A 453 -3.24 44.46 0.24
CA CYS A 453 -2.65 45.76 -0.04
C CYS A 453 -3.58 46.90 0.39
N VAL A 454 -3.09 47.79 1.24
CA VAL A 454 -3.85 48.90 1.83
C VAL A 454 -4.51 49.80 0.77
N ASP A 455 -3.90 49.89 -0.41
CA ASP A 455 -4.39 50.77 -1.49
C ASP A 455 -5.38 50.10 -2.45
N CYS A 456 -5.31 48.79 -2.66
CA CYS A 456 -6.11 48.11 -3.70
C CYS A 456 -6.82 46.82 -3.25
N GLY A 457 -6.60 46.38 -2.01
CA GLY A 457 -7.18 45.15 -1.47
C GLY A 457 -6.63 43.86 -2.06
N SER A 458 -5.50 43.91 -2.79
CA SER A 458 -4.88 42.72 -3.38
C SER A 458 -4.22 41.86 -2.30
N ARG A 459 -4.58 40.57 -2.22
CA ARG A 459 -4.03 39.56 -1.27
C ARG A 459 -2.55 39.21 -1.46
N HIS A 460 -1.87 39.92 -2.35
CA HIS A 460 -0.44 39.76 -2.62
C HIS A 460 0.26 41.09 -2.31
N ALA A 461 0.41 41.39 -1.02
CA ALA A 461 1.30 42.44 -0.57
C ALA A 461 2.70 41.84 -0.31
N SER A 462 3.73 42.51 -0.82
CA SER A 462 5.12 42.04 -0.69
C SER A 462 6.02 43.11 -0.06
N TYR A 463 5.46 44.27 0.24
CA TYR A 463 6.13 45.45 0.77
C TYR A 463 5.34 46.02 1.94
N GLN A 464 5.98 46.85 2.76
CA GLN A 464 5.35 47.51 3.91
C GLN A 464 5.56 49.02 3.85
N THR A 465 4.56 49.77 4.30
CA THR A 465 4.65 51.23 4.44
C THR A 465 5.34 51.62 5.75
N GLU A 466 5.63 52.91 5.93
CA GLU A 466 6.18 53.47 7.18
C GLU A 466 5.36 53.14 8.44
N ASN A 467 4.06 52.86 8.29
CA ASN A 467 3.15 52.52 9.38
C ASN A 467 3.00 51.00 9.58
N GLY A 468 3.70 50.17 8.80
CA GLY A 468 3.59 48.71 8.81
C GLY A 468 2.45 48.17 7.94
N ASP A 469 1.72 49.02 7.21
CA ASP A 469 0.61 48.57 6.37
C ASP A 469 1.12 47.81 5.13
N PRO A 470 0.47 46.68 4.75
CA PRO A 470 0.86 45.87 3.59
C PRO A 470 0.62 46.60 2.27
N LEU A 471 1.58 46.49 1.34
CA LEU A 471 1.58 47.16 0.03
C LEU A 471 1.99 46.17 -1.08
N CYS A 472 1.21 46.10 -2.16
CA CYS A 472 1.54 45.25 -3.31
C CYS A 472 2.52 45.93 -4.27
N GLU A 473 3.20 45.12 -5.09
CA GLU A 473 4.18 45.59 -6.08
C GLU A 473 3.62 46.64 -7.04
N SER A 474 2.37 46.48 -7.48
CA SER A 474 1.70 47.47 -8.34
C SER A 474 1.56 48.83 -7.66
N CYS A 475 1.13 48.85 -6.39
CA CYS A 475 0.86 50.08 -5.64
C CYS A 475 2.15 50.73 -5.11
N SER A 476 3.21 49.93 -4.91
CA SER A 476 4.53 50.39 -4.48
C SER A 476 5.11 51.49 -5.37
N SER A 477 4.74 51.52 -6.66
CA SER A 477 5.15 52.56 -7.62
C SER A 477 4.74 54.00 -7.25
N SER A 478 3.76 54.15 -6.34
CA SER A 478 3.30 55.46 -5.85
C SER A 478 4.02 55.93 -4.58
N TYR A 479 5.02 55.18 -4.13
CA TYR A 479 5.76 55.41 -2.89
C TYR A 479 7.26 55.50 -3.20
N GLU A 480 7.98 56.16 -2.32
CA GLU A 480 9.44 56.23 -2.30
C GLU A 480 9.97 55.24 -1.25
N VAL A 481 10.98 54.45 -1.61
CA VAL A 481 11.56 53.43 -0.73
C VAL A 481 12.79 53.97 -0.01
N CYS A 482 12.85 53.79 1.31
CA CYS A 482 14.07 54.05 2.06
C CYS A 482 15.08 52.93 1.77
N PRO A 483 16.27 53.20 1.21
CA PRO A 483 17.22 52.16 0.83
C PRO A 483 17.80 51.35 2.00
N GLU A 484 17.63 51.83 3.23
CA GLU A 484 18.24 51.24 4.43
C GLU A 484 17.28 50.31 5.19
N CYS A 485 16.04 50.74 5.42
CA CYS A 485 15.04 49.90 6.09
C CYS A 485 14.08 49.19 5.12
N GLY A 486 14.10 49.51 3.83
CA GLY A 486 13.24 48.90 2.81
C GLY A 486 11.75 49.29 2.90
N LEU A 487 11.37 50.18 3.82
CA LEU A 487 9.99 50.66 3.98
C LEU A 487 9.61 51.70 2.92
N PHE A 488 8.34 51.70 2.55
CA PHE A 488 7.77 52.59 1.53
C PHE A 488 7.04 53.79 2.17
N PHE A 489 7.36 55.00 1.69
CA PHE A 489 6.86 56.27 2.19
C PHE A 489 6.14 57.02 1.07
N LYS A 490 5.07 57.77 1.38
CA LYS A 490 4.43 58.61 0.36
C LYS A 490 5.33 59.72 -0.16
N GLN A 491 6.26 60.16 0.67
CA GLN A 491 7.31 61.10 0.31
C GLN A 491 8.48 60.91 1.27
N LEU A 492 9.67 60.61 0.76
CA LEU A 492 10.87 60.52 1.58
C LEU A 492 11.37 61.95 1.91
N PRO A 493 11.72 62.24 3.18
CA PRO A 493 12.24 63.55 3.57
C PRO A 493 13.67 63.82 3.05
N GLY A 494 14.42 62.78 2.70
CA GLY A 494 15.81 62.86 2.25
C GLY A 494 16.26 61.61 1.47
N ALA A 495 17.55 61.26 1.57
CA ALA A 495 18.07 60.02 0.98
C ALA A 495 17.74 58.77 1.82
N PHE A 496 17.40 58.98 3.10
CA PHE A 496 16.96 57.99 4.08
C PHE A 496 15.72 58.53 4.79
N CYS A 497 14.97 57.68 5.49
CA CYS A 497 13.90 58.16 6.38
C CYS A 497 14.48 58.77 7.65
N ASP A 498 13.73 59.63 8.34
CA ASP A 498 14.20 60.37 9.52
C ASP A 498 14.77 59.44 10.61
N THR A 499 14.19 58.25 10.78
CA THR A 499 14.67 57.25 11.74
C THR A 499 16.06 56.74 11.36
N CYS A 500 16.24 56.31 10.10
CA CYS A 500 17.54 55.82 9.61
C CYS A 500 18.58 56.95 9.52
N GLU A 501 18.16 58.18 9.22
CA GLU A 501 19.06 59.34 9.21
C GLU A 501 19.52 59.73 10.62
N TYR A 502 18.64 59.60 11.62
CA TYR A 502 18.99 59.78 13.02
C TYR A 502 19.92 58.67 13.55
N GLU A 503 19.69 57.41 13.17
CA GLU A 503 20.57 56.29 13.56
C GLU A 503 21.98 56.36 12.94
N ARG A 504 22.13 57.12 11.86
CA ARG A 504 23.41 57.40 11.21
C ARG A 504 24.15 58.62 11.76
N SER A 505 23.48 59.45 12.55
CA SER A 505 23.99 60.69 13.15
C SER A 505 24.66 60.42 14.49
#